data_AF-R6VDH6-F1
#
_entry.id   AF-R6VDH6-F1
#
_cell.length_a   1.000
_cell.length_b   1.000
_cell.length_c   1.000
_cell.angle_alpha   90.00
_cell.angle_beta   90.00
_cell.angle_gamma   90.00
#
_symmetry.space_group_name_H-M   'P 1'
#
loop_
_entity.id
_entity.type
_entity.pdbx_description
1 polymer ?
#
loop_
_entity_poly.entity_id
_entity_poly.type
_entity_poly.pdbx_seq_one_letter_code
_entity_poly.pdbx_strand_id
1 'polypeptide(L)' 'MAYYECPTCHDKHYLFGKNDIDAWAEEYHIEMTAKIPIDPSLAKACDEGRIEDYETDCLDNLIEKF' A
#
# COMPACT_ATOMS: atom_id res chain seq x y z
N MET A 1 -5.16 -0.61 5.16
CA MET A 1 -3.81 -0.08 4.91
C MET A 1 -2.79 -1.09 5.39
N ALA A 2 -1.69 -1.29 4.65
CA ALA A 2 -0.80 -2.42 4.87
C ALA A 2 0.31 -2.14 5.92
N TYR A 3 0.90 -0.94 5.90
CA TYR A 3 1.99 -0.52 6.80
C TYR A 3 2.18 1.00 6.70
N TYR A 4 2.83 1.61 7.68
CA TYR A 4 3.36 2.97 7.61
C TYR A 4 4.87 2.89 7.38
N GLU A 5 5.41 3.60 6.38
CA GLU A 5 6.85 3.70 6.20
C GLU A 5 7.36 4.99 6.83
N CYS A 6 8.31 4.86 7.76
CA CYS A 6 8.89 6.01 8.43
C CYS A 6 9.82 6.77 7.48
N PRO A 7 9.62 8.07 7.22
CA PRO A 7 10.44 8.83 6.27
C PRO A 7 11.88 9.08 6.76
N THR A 8 12.16 8.85 8.05
CA THR A 8 13.50 9.05 8.64
C THR A 8 14.31 7.78 8.80
N CYS A 9 13.67 6.63 9.08
CA CYS A 9 14.39 5.36 9.24
C CYS A 9 14.05 4.31 8.18
N HIS A 10 13.07 4.57 7.31
CA HIS A 10 12.56 3.66 6.28
C HIS A 10 12.02 2.31 6.80
N ASP A 11 11.82 2.19 8.11
CA ASP A 11 11.19 1.02 8.70
C ASP A 11 9.69 1.00 8.43
N LYS A 12 9.17 -0.21 8.19
CA LYS A 12 7.74 -0.47 8.01
C LYS A 12 7.09 -0.78 9.36
N HIS A 13 6.19 0.09 9.78
CA HIS A 13 5.43 -0.02 11.00
C HIS A 13 4.01 -0.53 10.72
N TYR A 14 3.64 -1.63 11.37
CA TYR A 14 2.31 -2.22 11.26
C TYR A 14 1.41 -1.69 12.38
N LEU A 15 0.97 -0.44 12.25
CA LEU A 15 0.21 0.28 13.30
C LEU A 15 -1.09 -0.43 13.69
N PHE A 16 -1.72 -1.13 12.75
CA PHE A 16 -2.97 -1.87 12.96
C PHE A 16 -2.76 -3.39 13.11
N GLY A 17 -1.53 -3.80 13.41
CA GLY A 17 -1.12 -5.21 13.48
C GLY A 17 -0.64 -5.75 12.13
N LYS A 18 0.16 -6.82 12.19
CA LYS A 18 0.52 -7.60 11.00
C LYS A 18 -0.71 -8.37 10.52
N ASN A 19 -0.98 -8.31 9.22
CA ASN A 19 -1.98 -9.14 8.58
C ASN A 19 -1.29 -10.32 7.89
N ASP A 20 -1.94 -11.50 7.93
CA ASP A 20 -1.45 -12.73 7.27
C ASP A 20 -1.92 -12.80 5.81
N ILE A 21 -2.05 -11.64 5.16
CA ILE A 21 -2.66 -11.54 3.82
C ILE A 21 -1.86 -12.29 2.76
N ASP A 22 -0.54 -12.40 2.95
CA ASP A 22 0.34 -13.19 2.07
C ASP A 22 0.05 -14.69 2.18
N ALA A 23 -0.19 -15.18 3.40
CA ALA A 23 -0.52 -16.58 3.64
C ALA A 23 -1.90 -16.92 3.05
N TRP A 24 -2.88 -16.03 3.19
CA TRP A 24 -4.21 -16.22 2.59
C TRP A 24 -4.19 -16.12 1.07
N ALA A 25 -3.41 -15.22 0.50
CA ALA A 25 -3.22 -15.11 -0.95
C ALA A 25 -2.67 -16.42 -1.54
N GLU A 26 -1.69 -17.03 -0.85
CA GLU A 26 -1.15 -18.34 -1.21
C GLU A 26 -2.19 -19.47 -1.05
N GLU A 27 -2.89 -19.51 0.09
CA GLU A 27 -3.90 -20.53 0.42
C GLU A 27 -5.06 -20.55 -0.58
N TYR A 28 -5.58 -19.38 -0.95
CA TYR A 28 -6.71 -19.28 -1.88
C TYR A 28 -6.31 -19.19 -3.34
N HIS A 29 -5.01 -19.27 -3.64
CA HIS A 29 -4.44 -19.05 -4.98
C HIS A 29 -4.92 -17.72 -5.60
N ILE A 30 -5.08 -16.70 -4.75
CA ILE A 30 -5.43 -15.34 -5.17
C ILE A 30 -4.14 -14.55 -5.16
N GLU A 31 -3.70 -14.14 -6.34
CA GLU A 31 -2.46 -13.40 -6.48
C GLU A 31 -2.56 -12.02 -5.81
N MET A 32 -1.57 -11.71 -4.96
CA MET A 32 -1.46 -10.40 -4.32
C MET A 32 -0.95 -9.38 -5.34
N THR A 33 -1.71 -8.30 -5.54
CA THR A 33 -1.47 -7.29 -6.59
C THR A 33 -0.74 -6.05 -6.05
N ALA A 34 -1.15 -5.54 -4.89
CA ALA A 34 -0.56 -4.35 -4.29
C ALA A 34 -0.74 -4.32 -2.76
N LYS A 35 0.16 -3.61 -2.08
CA LYS A 35 0.08 -3.31 -0.64
C LYS A 35 0.23 -1.80 -0.43
N ILE A 36 -0.91 -1.13 -0.30
CA ILE A 36 -0.97 0.33 -0.18
C ILE A 36 -0.56 0.75 1.25
N PRO A 37 0.49 1.60 1.39
CA PRO A 37 0.94 2.10 2.68
C PRO A 37 -0.02 3.16 3.27
N ILE A 38 0.20 3.50 4.53
CA ILE A 38 -0.37 4.67 5.19
C ILE A 38 0.50 5.86 4.79
N ASP A 39 0.00 6.71 3.88
CA ASP A 39 0.66 7.94 3.48
C ASP A 39 -0.26 9.16 3.77
N PRO A 40 0.17 10.10 4.63
CA PRO A 40 -0.55 11.35 4.85
C PRO A 40 -0.79 12.16 3.57
N SER A 41 0.10 12.08 2.58
CA SER A 41 0.00 12.79 1.31
C SER A 41 -1.16 12.26 0.46
N LEU A 42 -1.35 10.94 0.45
CA LEU A 42 -2.51 10.29 -0.18
C LEU A 42 -3.82 10.77 0.45
N ALA A 43 -3.92 10.73 1.79
CA ALA A 43 -5.11 11.16 2.50
C ALA A 43 -5.43 12.64 2.20
N LYS A 44 -4.41 13.50 2.22
CA LYS A 44 -4.55 14.91 1.88
C LYS A 44 -5.03 15.13 0.44
N ALA A 45 -4.46 14.42 -0.53
CA ALA A 45 -4.87 14.53 -1.93
C ALA A 45 -6.33 14.11 -2.15
N CYS A 46 -6.79 13.07 -1.44
CA CYS A 46 -8.21 12.68 -1.43
C CYS A 46 -9.10 13.78 -0.86
N ASP A 47 -8.74 14.34 0.31
CA ASP A 47 -9.53 15.37 0.99
C ASP A 47 -9.60 16.67 0.18
N GLU A 48 -8.54 17.01 -0.56
CA GLU A 48 -8.47 18.17 -1.46
C GLU A 48 -9.16 17.93 -2.81
N GLY A 49 -9.60 16.70 -3.10
CA GLY A 49 -10.18 16.33 -4.40
C GLY A 49 -9.15 16.29 -5.54
N ARG A 50 -7.87 16.09 -5.22
CA ARG A 50 -6.72 16.07 -6.15
C ARG A 50 -6.00 14.73 -6.18
N ILE A 51 -6.73 13.64 -5.98
CA ILE A 51 -6.16 12.29 -5.96
C ILE A 51 -5.44 11.92 -7.26
N GLU A 52 -5.85 12.47 -8.40
CA GLU A 52 -5.22 12.22 -9.70
C GLU A 52 -3.79 12.77 -9.81
N ASP A 53 -3.42 13.72 -8.95
CA ASP A 53 -2.07 14.30 -8.90
C ASP A 53 -1.12 13.52 -7.97
N TYR A 54 -1.62 12.49 -7.25
CA TYR A 54 -0.82 11.73 -6.30
C TYR A 54 0.01 10.64 -7.01
N GLU A 55 1.33 10.75 -6.90
CA GLU A 55 2.28 9.77 -7.46
C GLU A 55 2.66 8.71 -6.42
N THR A 56 2.66 7.43 -6.82
CA THR A 56 3.05 6.33 -5.95
C THR A 56 3.53 5.11 -6.75
N ASP A 57 4.57 4.45 -6.25
CA ASP A 57 5.15 3.25 -6.87
C ASP A 57 4.45 1.95 -6.39
N CYS A 58 3.56 2.04 -5.39
CA CYS A 58 2.98 0.85 -4.75
C CYS A 58 2.04 0.04 -5.66
N LEU A 59 1.68 0.60 -6.82
CA LEU A 59 0.79 0.02 -7.82
C LEU A 59 1.54 -0.53 -9.04
N ASP A 60 2.85 -0.34 -9.17
CA ASP A 60 3.62 -0.72 -10.37
C ASP A 60 3.49 -2.21 -10.72
N ASN A 61 3.41 -3.06 -9.70
CA ASN A 61 3.21 -4.50 -9.84
C ASN A 61 1.88 -4.89 -10.51
N LEU A 62 0.91 -3.97 -10.63
CA LEU A 62 -0.32 -4.21 -11.38
C LEU A 62 -0.06 -4.21 -12.88
N ILE A 63 0.83 -3.33 -13.36
CA ILE A 63 1.09 -3.14 -14.80
C ILE A 63 1.90 -4.30 -15.35
N GLU A 64 2.88 -4.81 -14.59
CA GLU A 64 3.71 -5.96 -15.01
C GLU A 64 2.90 -7.25 -15.23
N LYS A 65 1.65 -7.30 -14.77
CA LYS A 65 0.76 -8.46 -14.85
C LYS A 65 -0.28 -8.38 -15.98
N PHE A 66 -0.28 -7.30 -16.76
CA PHE A 66 -1.07 -7.16 -18.00
C PHE A 66 -0.21 -7.40 -19.24
#